data_AF-Q8C5G0-F1
#
_entry.id   AF-Q8C5G0-F1
#
_cell.length_a   1.000
_cell.length_b   1.000
_cell.length_c   1.000
_cell.angle_alpha   90.00
_cell.angle_beta   90.00
_cell.angle_gamma   90.00
#
_symmetry.space_group_name_H-M   'P 1'
#
loop_
_entity.id
_entity.type
_entity.pdbx_description
1 polymer ?
#
loop_
_entity_poly.entity_id
_entity_poly.type
_entity_poly.pdbx_seq_one_letter_code
_entity_poly.pdbx_strand_id
1 'polypeptide(L)'
;MDVAAAALPAFVALWLLYPWPLLGSALGQFSAGGCTFDDGPGACDYHQDLYDDFEWVHVSAQEPHYLPPEMPQGSYMVVDSSNHDPGEKARLQLPTMKENDTHCIDFSYLLYSQKGLNPGTLNILVRVNKGPLANPIWNVTGFTGRDWLRAELAVSTFWPNEYQVIP
;
A
#
# COMPACT_ATOMS: atom_id res chain seq x y z
N MET A 1 -12.02 -36.88 13.81
CA MET A 1 -10.77 -36.44 13.17
C MET A 1 -11.19 -35.35 12.20
N ASP A 2 -11.38 -34.14 12.74
CA ASP A 2 -11.75 -32.98 11.93
C ASP A 2 -10.49 -32.48 11.22
N VAL A 3 -10.48 -32.58 9.90
CA VAL A 3 -9.49 -31.92 9.08
C VAL A 3 -9.88 -30.45 9.08
N ALA A 4 -9.19 -29.64 9.89
CA ALA A 4 -9.23 -28.19 9.75
C ALA A 4 -8.86 -27.88 8.30
N ALA A 5 -9.84 -27.39 7.54
CA ALA A 5 -9.59 -26.85 6.22
C ALA A 5 -8.69 -25.63 6.42
N ALA A 6 -7.39 -25.78 6.16
CA ALA A 6 -6.47 -24.65 6.13
C ALA A 6 -7.05 -23.62 5.14
N ALA A 7 -7.42 -22.45 5.66
CA ALA A 7 -7.81 -21.32 4.83
C ALA A 7 -6.64 -21.04 3.87
N LEU A 8 -6.92 -21.06 2.57
CA LEU A 8 -5.90 -20.78 1.55
C LEU A 8 -5.66 -19.27 1.52
N PRO A 9 -4.43 -18.83 1.21
CA PRO A 9 -4.06 -17.44 1.40
C PRO A 9 -4.70 -16.51 0.35
N ALA A 10 -5.12 -15.34 0.81
CA ALA A 10 -5.70 -14.26 0.03
C ALA A 10 -4.98 -12.98 0.44
N PHE A 11 -4.51 -12.20 -0.54
CA PHE A 11 -3.59 -11.12 -0.27
C PHE A 11 -3.99 -9.80 -0.94
N VAL A 12 -3.65 -8.70 -0.28
CA VAL A 12 -3.64 -7.35 -0.87
C VAL A 12 -2.19 -6.88 -0.89
N ALA A 13 -1.64 -6.62 -2.07
CA ALA A 13 -0.28 -6.12 -2.23
C ALA A 13 -0.28 -4.69 -2.79
N LEU A 14 0.63 -3.86 -2.30
CA LEU A 14 0.79 -2.45 -2.68
C LEU A 14 2.26 -2.17 -3.02
N TRP A 15 2.48 -1.56 -4.17
CA TRP A 15 3.78 -1.13 -4.68
C TRP A 15 3.65 0.30 -5.22
N LEU A 16 4.60 1.20 -5.00
CA LEU A 16 4.48 2.59 -5.45
C LEU A 16 5.50 2.87 -6.54
N LEU A 17 5.04 3.34 -7.69
CA LEU A 17 5.90 3.72 -8.82
C LEU A 17 6.04 5.24 -8.86
N TYR A 18 7.03 5.74 -9.61
CA TYR A 18 7.27 7.17 -9.82
C TYR A 18 6.88 7.60 -11.25
N PRO A 19 6.63 8.91 -11.49
CA PRO A 19 6.80 9.53 -12.78
C PRO A 19 8.26 9.98 -12.98
N TRP A 20 8.77 9.83 -14.20
CA TRP A 20 10.13 10.20 -14.60
C TRP A 20 10.33 11.74 -14.53
N PRO A 21 11.38 12.28 -13.88
CA PRO A 21 11.83 13.63 -14.16
C PRO A 21 12.96 13.60 -15.18
N LEU A 22 12.78 14.34 -16.28
CA LEU A 22 13.89 14.78 -17.11
C LEU A 22 14.68 15.85 -16.34
N LEU A 23 15.99 15.66 -16.27
CA LEU A 23 17.05 16.63 -15.92
C LEU A 23 17.28 16.92 -14.42
N GLY A 24 18.26 16.19 -13.87
CA GLY A 24 19.47 16.67 -13.19
C GLY A 24 19.37 17.75 -12.10
N SER A 25 19.85 17.42 -10.89
CA SER A 25 20.92 18.14 -10.15
C SER A 25 21.20 17.46 -8.81
N ALA A 26 22.49 17.34 -8.48
CA ALA A 26 22.98 16.77 -7.23
C ALA A 26 22.91 17.77 -6.07
N LEU A 27 22.09 17.47 -5.08
CA LEU A 27 22.26 17.71 -3.65
C LEU A 27 21.52 16.56 -2.96
N GLY A 28 22.02 16.04 -1.83
CA GLY A 28 21.36 14.98 -1.06
C GLY A 28 19.99 15.45 -0.57
N GLN A 29 18.99 15.24 -1.42
CA GLN A 29 17.63 15.70 -1.28
C GLN A 29 16.80 14.47 -1.58
N PHE A 30 16.14 13.92 -0.55
CA PHE A 30 15.10 12.92 -0.77
C PHE A 30 14.15 13.52 -1.81
N SER A 31 14.15 12.94 -3.01
CA SER A 31 13.09 13.16 -3.97
C SER A 31 11.83 12.68 -3.26
N ALA A 32 10.98 13.61 -2.84
CA ALA A 32 9.66 13.28 -2.35
C ALA A 32 8.93 12.50 -3.45
N GLY A 33 8.37 11.34 -3.12
CA GLY A 33 7.15 10.91 -3.80
C GLY A 33 6.86 9.42 -3.92
N GLY A 34 7.81 8.52 -3.70
CA GLY A 34 7.58 7.09 -3.98
C GLY A 34 8.52 6.15 -3.24
N CYS A 35 8.04 4.92 -3.03
CA CYS A 35 8.71 3.88 -2.27
C CYS A 35 8.70 2.55 -3.03
N THR A 36 9.89 2.05 -3.40
CA THR A 36 10.02 0.74 -4.07
C THR A 36 10.02 -0.43 -3.09
N PHE A 37 10.16 -0.14 -1.78
CA PHE A 37 10.28 -1.11 -0.69
C PHE A 37 11.53 -2.01 -0.74
N ASP A 38 12.52 -1.76 -1.59
CA ASP A 38 13.72 -2.60 -1.65
C ASP A 38 14.55 -2.57 -0.35
N ASP A 39 14.60 -1.39 0.28
CA ASP A 39 15.25 -1.18 1.58
C ASP A 39 14.24 -1.18 2.75
N GLY A 40 13.03 -1.72 2.51
CA GLY A 40 11.93 -1.78 3.48
C GLY A 40 11.11 -0.49 3.60
N PRO A 41 10.01 -0.53 4.37
CA PRO A 41 9.09 0.61 4.51
C PRO A 41 9.71 1.79 5.28
N GLY A 42 10.65 1.51 6.19
CA GLY A 42 11.30 2.54 7.01
C GLY A 42 12.20 3.49 6.21
N ALA A 43 12.83 3.02 5.12
CA ALA A 43 13.64 3.86 4.24
C ALA A 43 12.82 4.97 3.56
N CYS A 44 11.50 4.76 3.45
CA CYS A 44 10.55 5.68 2.88
C CYS A 44 9.71 6.42 3.93
N ASP A 45 9.97 6.22 5.23
CA ASP A 45 9.21 6.80 6.35
C ASP A 45 7.73 6.34 6.39
N TYR A 46 7.47 5.07 6.07
CA TYR A 46 6.15 4.43 6.17
C TYR A 46 6.01 3.78 7.54
N HIS A 47 4.84 3.95 8.18
CA HIS A 47 4.58 3.48 9.54
C HIS A 47 3.29 2.67 9.61
N GLN A 48 3.28 1.58 10.39
CA GLN A 48 2.03 0.88 10.71
C GLN A 48 1.13 1.75 11.61
N ASP A 49 -0.18 1.66 11.46
CA ASP A 49 -1.11 2.25 12.43
C ASP A 49 -1.17 1.36 13.68
N LEU A 50 -1.00 1.93 14.87
CA LEU A 50 -1.04 1.15 16.13
C LEU A 50 -2.47 0.87 16.62
N TYR A 51 -3.47 1.42 15.93
CA TYR A 51 -4.89 1.36 16.31
C TYR A 51 -5.74 0.62 15.28
N ASP A 52 -5.12 -0.11 14.36
CA ASP A 52 -5.79 -1.05 13.48
C ASP A 52 -5.85 -2.45 14.10
N ASP A 53 -6.37 -3.42 13.35
CA ASP A 53 -6.62 -4.77 13.88
C ASP A 53 -5.43 -5.72 13.57
N PHE A 54 -4.66 -5.43 12.52
CA PHE A 54 -3.51 -6.21 12.07
C PHE A 54 -2.60 -5.43 11.11
N GLU A 55 -1.41 -5.95 10.83
CA GLU A 55 -0.34 -5.19 10.18
C GLU A 55 -0.14 -5.52 8.69
N TRP A 56 0.34 -4.54 7.93
CA TRP A 56 0.96 -4.78 6.63
C TRP A 56 2.34 -5.41 6.80
N VAL A 57 2.65 -6.44 6.02
CA VAL A 57 3.93 -7.15 6.07
C VAL A 57 4.79 -6.72 4.88
N HIS A 58 6.08 -6.47 5.14
CA HIS A 58 7.04 -6.19 4.07
C HIS A 58 7.53 -7.50 3.46
N VAL A 59 7.44 -7.60 2.14
CA VAL A 59 8.05 -8.64 1.33
C VAL A 59 9.29 -8.05 0.66
N SER A 60 10.43 -8.72 0.80
CA SER A 60 11.69 -8.34 0.16
C SER A 60 12.03 -9.29 -0.98
N ALA A 61 12.43 -8.73 -2.13
CA ALA A 61 12.95 -9.51 -3.25
C ALA A 61 14.23 -10.30 -2.90
N GLN A 62 14.95 -9.89 -1.85
CA GLN A 62 16.18 -10.54 -1.40
C GLN A 62 15.91 -11.80 -0.57
N GLU A 63 14.67 -11.97 -0.06
CA GLU A 63 14.27 -13.10 0.79
C GLU A 63 13.04 -13.84 0.22
N PRO A 64 13.11 -14.38 -1.01
CA PRO A 64 11.95 -14.95 -1.70
C PRO A 64 11.44 -16.26 -1.10
N HIS A 65 12.20 -16.89 -0.20
CA HIS A 65 11.99 -18.27 0.25
C HIS A 65 10.73 -18.49 1.09
N TYR A 66 10.05 -17.43 1.53
CA TYR A 66 8.85 -17.50 2.36
C TYR A 66 7.54 -17.24 1.60
N LEU A 67 7.61 -16.91 0.30
CA LEU A 67 6.43 -16.58 -0.50
C LEU A 67 5.87 -17.84 -1.19
N PRO A 68 4.55 -18.10 -1.10
CA PRO A 68 3.88 -19.03 -1.98
C PRO A 68 4.25 -18.78 -3.45
N PRO A 69 4.45 -19.84 -4.27
CA PRO A 69 4.83 -19.71 -5.68
C PRO A 69 3.91 -18.82 -6.51
N GLU A 70 2.66 -18.64 -6.06
CA GLU A 70 1.64 -17.84 -6.72
C GLU A 70 1.77 -16.33 -6.45
N MET A 71 2.59 -15.92 -5.49
CA MET A 71 2.77 -14.51 -5.15
C MET A 71 3.74 -13.83 -6.14
N PRO A 72 3.48 -12.58 -6.55
CA PRO A 72 4.44 -11.83 -7.37
C PRO A 72 5.82 -11.78 -6.74
N GLN A 73 6.85 -11.83 -7.58
CA GLN A 73 8.23 -11.60 -7.15
C GLN A 73 8.48 -10.08 -7.06
N GLY A 74 9.24 -9.63 -6.06
CA GLY A 74 9.59 -8.23 -5.89
C GLY A 74 9.62 -7.80 -4.43
N SER A 75 9.80 -6.49 -4.22
CA SER A 75 9.70 -5.86 -2.91
C SER A 75 8.40 -5.07 -2.84
N TYR A 76 7.54 -5.34 -1.85
CA TYR A 76 6.23 -4.69 -1.71
C TYR A 76 5.67 -4.87 -0.29
N MET A 77 4.60 -4.15 0.01
CA MET A 77 3.82 -4.35 1.23
C MET A 77 2.64 -5.27 0.93
N VAL A 78 2.36 -6.22 1.81
CA VAL A 78 1.29 -7.21 1.64
C VAL A 78 0.47 -7.37 2.91
N VAL A 79 -0.81 -7.65 2.75
CA VAL A 79 -1.72 -8.04 3.83
C VAL A 79 -2.26 -9.43 3.50
N ASP A 80 -2.18 -10.38 4.43
CA ASP A 80 -2.87 -11.67 4.33
C ASP A 80 -4.24 -11.54 4.99
N SER A 81 -5.32 -11.63 4.22
CA SER A 81 -6.68 -11.51 4.74
C SER A 81 -7.27 -12.84 5.20
N SER A 82 -6.58 -13.97 5.01
CA SER A 82 -7.18 -15.31 5.18
C SER A 82 -7.46 -15.72 6.61
N ASN A 83 -6.81 -15.07 7.58
CA ASN A 83 -6.98 -15.35 9.01
C ASN A 83 -7.67 -14.20 9.76
N HIS A 84 -8.34 -13.31 9.04
CA HIS A 84 -8.96 -12.10 9.59
C HIS A 84 -10.46 -12.09 9.36
N ASP A 85 -11.18 -11.49 10.31
CA ASP A 85 -12.64 -11.43 10.29
C ASP A 85 -13.13 -10.29 9.36
N PRO A 86 -14.30 -10.44 8.72
CA PRO A 86 -14.87 -9.38 7.90
C PRO A 86 -15.05 -8.07 8.69
N GLY A 87 -14.35 -7.02 8.26
CA GLY A 87 -14.41 -5.70 8.88
C GLY A 87 -13.15 -5.31 9.66
N GLU A 88 -12.27 -6.26 9.95
CA GLU A 88 -10.91 -5.99 10.43
C GLU A 88 -10.11 -5.23 9.37
N LYS A 89 -9.18 -4.39 9.82
CA LYS A 89 -8.42 -3.48 8.96
C LYS A 89 -6.95 -3.50 9.33
N ALA A 90 -6.13 -3.34 8.30
CA ALA A 90 -4.72 -3.00 8.39
C ALA A 90 -4.51 -1.65 7.70
N ARG A 91 -3.69 -0.78 8.27
CA ARG A 91 -3.43 0.58 7.77
C ARG A 91 -1.95 0.87 7.76
N LEU A 92 -1.47 1.32 6.60
CA LEU A 92 -0.10 1.78 6.44
C LEU A 92 -0.12 3.31 6.25
N GLN A 93 0.68 4.02 7.02
CA GLN A 93 0.72 5.48 7.01
C GLN A 93 1.90 5.95 6.17
N LEU A 94 1.61 6.67 5.10
CA LEU A 94 2.63 7.32 4.28
C LEU A 94 3.26 8.51 5.03
N PRO A 95 4.41 9.03 4.57
CA PRO A 95 4.96 10.28 5.06
C PRO A 95 3.95 11.43 4.91
N THR A 96 4.05 12.41 5.80
CA THR A 96 3.23 13.62 5.69
C THR A 96 3.74 14.48 4.53
N MET A 97 2.86 14.78 3.58
CA MET A 97 3.16 15.55 2.38
C MET A 97 2.76 17.03 2.56
N LYS A 98 3.60 17.92 2.01
CA LYS A 98 3.52 19.39 2.14
C LYS A 98 3.83 20.04 0.81
N GLU A 99 2.92 19.83 -0.13
CA GLU A 99 3.16 20.22 -1.51
C GLU A 99 2.69 21.65 -1.77
N ASN A 100 3.49 22.42 -2.51
CA ASN A 100 3.14 23.77 -2.95
C ASN A 100 2.45 23.74 -4.33
N ASP A 101 2.78 22.74 -5.14
CA ASP A 101 2.31 22.58 -6.52
C ASP A 101 1.42 21.34 -6.66
N THR A 102 0.68 21.29 -7.76
CA THR A 102 -0.07 20.09 -8.16
C THR A 102 0.87 18.92 -8.40
N HIS A 103 0.57 17.80 -7.76
CA HIS A 103 1.30 16.55 -7.86
C HIS A 103 0.31 15.39 -7.86
N CYS A 104 0.76 14.25 -8.34
CA CYS A 104 0.00 13.01 -8.34
C CYS A 104 0.75 11.96 -7.53
N ILE A 105 -0.01 11.12 -6.82
CA ILE A 105 0.50 9.92 -6.17
C ILE A 105 0.11 8.75 -7.04
N ASP A 106 1.09 7.99 -7.51
CA ASP A 106 0.84 6.83 -8.33
C ASP A 106 1.27 5.54 -7.63
N PHE A 107 0.40 4.54 -7.72
CA PHE A 107 0.56 3.29 -7.00
C PHE A 107 0.08 2.10 -7.83
N SER A 108 0.76 0.99 -7.63
CA SER A 108 0.43 -0.32 -8.16
C SER A 108 -0.17 -1.17 -7.04
N TYR A 109 -1.22 -1.91 -7.36
CA TYR A 109 -1.90 -2.78 -6.39
C TYR A 109 -2.26 -4.12 -7.02
N LEU A 110 -2.41 -5.14 -6.17
CA LEU A 110 -2.87 -6.46 -6.54
C LEU A 110 -3.74 -7.04 -5.42
N LEU A 111 -4.97 -7.40 -5.73
CA LEU A 111 -5.87 -8.14 -4.85
C LEU A 111 -5.99 -9.57 -5.38
N TYR A 112 -5.31 -10.50 -4.73
CA TYR A 112 -5.18 -11.87 -5.19
C TYR A 112 -5.89 -12.87 -4.27
N SER A 113 -6.54 -13.86 -4.88
CA SER A 113 -7.09 -15.03 -4.19
C SER A 113 -6.95 -16.24 -5.10
N GLN A 114 -6.42 -17.34 -4.57
CA GLN A 114 -6.22 -18.57 -5.34
C GLN A 114 -7.52 -19.14 -5.92
N LYS A 115 -8.65 -18.96 -5.21
CA LYS A 115 -9.98 -19.42 -5.62
C LYS A 115 -10.81 -18.35 -6.34
N GLY A 116 -10.23 -17.17 -6.59
CA GLY A 116 -10.98 -16.02 -7.10
C GLY A 116 -12.05 -15.52 -6.12
N LEU A 117 -11.92 -15.85 -4.84
CA LEU A 117 -12.77 -15.30 -3.78
C LEU A 117 -12.39 -13.85 -3.54
N ASN A 118 -13.28 -13.10 -2.89
CA ASN A 118 -13.01 -11.71 -2.53
C ASN A 118 -11.94 -11.67 -1.41
N PRO A 119 -10.72 -11.16 -1.66
CA PRO A 119 -9.68 -11.02 -0.64
C PRO A 119 -9.92 -9.79 0.27
N GLY A 120 -10.91 -8.96 -0.03
CA GLY A 120 -11.24 -7.76 0.74
C GLY A 120 -11.35 -6.51 -0.12
N THR A 121 -11.18 -5.36 0.54
CA THR A 121 -11.24 -4.04 -0.08
C THR A 121 -9.98 -3.26 0.26
N LEU A 122 -9.30 -2.75 -0.75
CA LEU A 122 -8.25 -1.74 -0.58
C LEU A 122 -8.90 -0.36 -0.67
N ASN A 123 -8.75 0.44 0.38
CA ASN A 123 -9.25 1.81 0.44
C ASN A 123 -8.06 2.75 0.54
N ILE A 124 -8.05 3.85 -0.22
CA ILE A 124 -7.11 4.94 0.03
C ILE A 124 -7.84 6.06 0.76
N LEU A 125 -7.40 6.32 1.99
CA LEU A 125 -7.92 7.40 2.83
C LEU A 125 -6.91 8.54 2.90
N VAL A 126 -7.41 9.75 3.16
CA VAL A 126 -6.57 10.94 3.38
C VAL A 126 -6.95 11.59 4.70
N ARG A 127 -5.92 11.95 5.46
CA ARG A 127 -6.02 12.78 6.67
C ARG A 127 -5.34 14.11 6.40
N VAL A 128 -6.05 15.21 6.61
CA VAL A 128 -5.51 16.57 6.45
C VAL A 128 -5.25 17.19 7.83
N ASN A 129 -4.10 17.84 8.02
CA ASN A 129 -3.71 18.55 9.23
C ASN A 129 -3.90 17.75 10.53
N LYS A 130 -3.54 16.45 10.51
CA LYS A 130 -3.72 15.51 11.63
C LYS A 130 -5.16 15.42 12.15
N GLY A 131 -6.13 15.76 11.31
CA GLY A 131 -7.55 15.68 11.61
C GLY A 131 -8.12 14.25 11.60
N PRO A 132 -9.44 14.10 11.56
CA PRO A 132 -10.07 12.78 11.44
C PRO A 132 -9.75 12.15 10.07
N LEU A 133 -9.78 10.81 10.02
CA LEU A 133 -9.80 10.06 8.76
C LEU A 133 -11.11 10.37 8.02
N ALA A 134 -11.01 10.84 6.78
CA ALA A 134 -12.16 11.08 5.92
C ALA A 134 -12.68 9.76 5.30
N ASN A 135 -13.75 9.84 4.52
CA ASN A 135 -14.17 8.71 3.68
C ASN A 135 -13.06 8.37 2.66
N PRO A 136 -13.00 7.12 2.18
CA PRO A 136 -12.04 6.73 1.13
C PRO A 136 -12.18 7.63 -0.10
N ILE A 137 -11.06 8.14 -0.60
CA ILE A 137 -11.00 8.91 -1.84
C ILE A 137 -10.87 8.02 -3.08
N TRP A 138 -10.47 6.76 -2.86
CA TRP A 138 -10.38 5.72 -3.87
C TRP A 138 -10.56 4.35 -3.20
N ASN A 139 -11.16 3.40 -3.91
CA ASN A 139 -11.23 2.01 -3.45
C ASN A 139 -11.27 1.01 -4.61
N VAL A 140 -10.90 -0.22 -4.29
CA VAL A 140 -11.15 -1.39 -5.11
C VAL A 140 -11.52 -2.56 -4.21
N THR A 141 -12.53 -3.34 -4.62
CA THR A 141 -13.01 -4.50 -3.88
C THR A 141 -12.93 -5.73 -4.76
N GLY A 142 -12.53 -6.86 -4.20
CA GLY A 142 -12.54 -8.13 -4.90
C GLY A 142 -11.25 -8.44 -5.64
N PHE A 143 -11.22 -9.65 -6.19
CA PHE A 143 -10.08 -10.18 -6.94
C PHE A 143 -9.81 -9.34 -8.20
N THR A 144 -8.57 -8.89 -8.38
CA THR A 144 -8.16 -8.03 -9.51
C THR A 144 -7.34 -8.77 -10.58
N GLY A 145 -7.10 -10.07 -10.43
CA GLY A 145 -6.29 -10.85 -11.36
C GLY A 145 -4.97 -11.31 -10.74
N ARG A 146 -3.98 -11.54 -11.62
CA ARG A 146 -2.62 -11.95 -11.23
C ARG A 146 -1.57 -10.86 -11.51
N ASP A 147 -1.96 -9.84 -12.24
CA ASP A 147 -1.07 -8.76 -12.67
C ASP A 147 -1.30 -7.52 -11.82
N TRP A 148 -0.23 -6.76 -11.61
CA TRP A 148 -0.28 -5.47 -10.94
C TRP A 148 -1.09 -4.47 -11.77
N LEU A 149 -2.02 -3.79 -11.10
CA LEU A 149 -2.80 -2.70 -11.68
C LEU A 149 -2.28 -1.37 -11.16
N ARG A 150 -2.28 -0.33 -11.98
CA ARG A 150 -1.85 1.02 -11.59
C ARG A 150 -3.04 1.95 -11.36
N ALA A 151 -2.97 2.75 -10.31
CA ALA A 151 -3.88 3.84 -10.01
C ALA A 151 -3.08 5.13 -9.78
N GLU A 152 -3.73 6.27 -10.03
CA GLU A 152 -3.18 7.61 -9.83
C GLU A 152 -4.18 8.44 -9.02
N LEU A 153 -3.67 9.19 -8.04
CA LEU A 153 -4.46 10.06 -7.17
C LEU A 153 -3.94 11.49 -7.26
N ALA A 154 -4.85 12.42 -7.57
CA ALA A 154 -4.58 13.85 -7.48
C ALA A 154 -5.16 14.38 -6.17
N VAL A 155 -4.31 14.60 -5.16
CA VAL A 155 -4.73 15.16 -3.87
C VAL A 155 -4.63 16.68 -3.93
N SER A 156 -5.78 17.36 -3.91
CA SER A 156 -5.86 18.83 -3.97
C SER A 156 -5.68 19.48 -2.59
N THR A 157 -4.66 19.07 -1.84
CA THR A 157 -4.30 19.68 -0.55
C THR A 157 -2.88 20.24 -0.65
N PHE A 158 -2.76 21.54 -0.39
CA PHE A 158 -1.52 22.30 -0.57
C PHE A 158 -1.12 23.03 0.70
N TRP A 159 0.16 23.39 0.79
CA TRP A 159 0.70 24.23 1.86
C TRP A 159 -0.13 25.53 2.03
N PRO A 160 -0.41 25.98 3.27
CA PRO A 160 0.14 25.55 4.55
C PRO A 160 -0.51 24.29 5.15
N ASN A 161 -1.47 23.68 4.46
CA ASN A 161 -2.02 22.40 4.90
C ASN A 161 -1.04 21.27 4.60
N GLU A 162 -1.04 20.28 5.48
CA GLU A 162 -0.33 19.02 5.30
C GLU A 162 -1.34 17.89 5.20
N TYR A 163 -1.00 16.83 4.47
CA TYR A 163 -1.87 15.66 4.38
C TYR A 163 -1.07 14.36 4.44
N GLN A 164 -1.75 13.30 4.83
CA GLN A 164 -1.20 11.97 4.94
C GLN A 164 -2.13 10.98 4.24
N VAL A 165 -1.56 10.11 3.42
CA VAL A 165 -2.28 9.05 2.73
C VAL A 165 -2.18 7.76 3.54
N ILE A 166 -3.30 7.05 3.62
CA ILE A 166 -3.44 5.83 4.44
C ILE A 166 -4.19 4.79 3.59
N PRO A 167 -3.48 3.89 2.89
CA PRO A 167 -4.05 2.65 2.36
C PRO A 167 -4.53 1.67 3.44
#